data_AF-A0A8C2FDB1-F1
#
_entry.id   AF-A0A8C2FDB1-F1
#
_cell.length_a   1.000
_cell.length_b   1.000
_cell.length_c   1.000
_cell.angle_alpha   90.00
_cell.angle_beta   90.00
_cell.angle_gamma   90.00
#
_symmetry.space_group_name_H-M   'P 1'
#
loop_
_entity.id
_entity.type
_entity.pdbx_description
1 polymer ?
#
loop_
_entity_poly.entity_id
_entity_poly.type
_entity_poly.pdbx_seq_one_letter_code
_entity_poly.pdbx_strand_id
1 'polypeptide(L)'
;MLKTWRRRWFIFDLDHQRLAYYTELDEKKLKGVIYFQAIEEVYYDHLRTASTSPRPSLTFCVKTYERLFFLAAHSAEAMRIWMDVIVTATDEHSRY
;
A
#
# COMPACT_ATOMS: atom_id res chain seq x y z
N MET A 1 -5.91 11.18 18.33
CA MET A 1 -6.46 9.87 17.93
C MET A 1 -5.29 8.95 17.57
N LEU A 2 -5.08 7.86 18.32
CA LEU A 2 -4.02 6.87 18.00
C LEU A 2 -4.30 6.27 16.61
N LYS A 3 -3.44 6.55 15.62
CA LYS A 3 -3.40 5.76 14.39
C LYS A 3 -2.78 4.40 14.73
N THR A 4 -3.62 3.45 15.16
CA THR A 4 -3.19 2.09 15.50
C THR A 4 -2.91 1.30 14.22
N TRP A 5 -1.71 0.74 14.12
CA TRP A 5 -1.34 -0.18 13.05
C TRP A 5 -2.16 -1.46 13.14
N ARG A 6 -2.67 -1.92 11.99
CA ARG A 6 -3.45 -3.15 11.92
C ARG A 6 -2.94 -4.01 10.79
N ARG A 7 -2.75 -5.30 11.07
CA ARG A 7 -2.45 -6.29 10.03
C ARG A 7 -3.62 -6.35 9.06
N ARG A 8 -3.31 -6.32 7.77
CA ARG A 8 -4.27 -6.43 6.67
C ARG A 8 -3.70 -7.37 5.62
N TRP A 9 -4.59 -8.10 4.97
CA TRP A 9 -4.24 -8.92 3.83
C TRP A 9 -4.42 -8.10 2.57
N PHE A 10 -3.34 -7.87 1.82
CA PHE A 10 -3.37 -7.09 0.58
C PHE A 10 -3.30 -8.04 -0.61
N ILE A 11 -4.13 -7.80 -1.60
CA ILE A 11 -4.17 -8.52 -2.87
C ILE A 11 -3.94 -7.53 -3.98
N PHE A 12 -2.92 -7.82 -4.78
CA PHE A 12 -2.62 -7.11 -6.01
C PHE A 12 -3.42 -7.73 -7.15
N ASP A 13 -4.36 -6.99 -7.70
CA ASP A 13 -5.34 -7.47 -8.67
C ASP A 13 -5.15 -6.68 -9.97
N LEU A 14 -4.39 -7.26 -10.91
CA LEU A 14 -4.11 -6.65 -12.21
C LEU A 14 -5.35 -6.63 -13.11
N ASP A 15 -6.18 -7.69 -13.04
CA ASP A 15 -7.38 -7.81 -13.87
C ASP A 15 -8.37 -6.68 -13.59
N HIS A 16 -8.51 -6.28 -12.32
CA HIS A 16 -9.36 -5.16 -11.90
C HIS A 16 -8.57 -3.87 -11.62
N GLN A 17 -7.28 -3.85 -11.93
CA GLN A 17 -6.36 -2.72 -11.75
C GLN A 17 -6.46 -2.04 -10.37
N ARG A 18 -6.38 -2.85 -9.32
CA ARG A 18 -6.55 -2.37 -7.93
C ARG A 18 -5.71 -3.13 -6.93
N LEU A 19 -5.44 -2.46 -5.82
CA LEU A 19 -4.95 -3.06 -4.59
C LEU A 19 -6.13 -3.20 -3.62
N ALA A 20 -6.63 -4.42 -3.45
CA ALA A 20 -7.69 -4.72 -2.49
C ALA A 20 -7.08 -5.12 -1.14
N TYR A 21 -7.71 -4.72 -0.03
CA TYR A 21 -7.26 -5.15 1.29
C TYR A 21 -8.38 -5.59 2.21
N TYR A 22 -8.10 -6.68 2.93
CA TYR A 22 -9.05 -7.41 3.75
C TYR A 22 -8.61 -7.41 5.22
N THR A 23 -9.55 -7.76 6.09
CA THR A 23 -9.26 -7.86 7.53
C THR A 23 -8.26 -8.98 7.81
N GLU A 24 -8.44 -10.12 7.14
CA GLU A 24 -7.69 -11.37 7.34
C GLU A 24 -7.51 -12.10 6.00
N LEU A 25 -6.75 -13.19 6.02
CA LEU A 25 -6.39 -14.01 4.86
C LEU A 25 -7.61 -14.64 4.16
N ASP A 26 -8.66 -14.97 4.90
CA ASP A 26 -9.85 -15.66 4.38
C ASP A 26 -10.66 -14.83 3.37
N GLU A 27 -10.26 -13.60 3.04
CA GLU A 27 -10.95 -12.67 2.12
C GLU A 27 -12.42 -12.34 2.48
N LYS A 28 -12.92 -12.88 3.59
CA LYS A 28 -14.31 -12.77 4.06
C LYS A 28 -14.80 -11.33 4.28
N LYS A 29 -13.88 -10.37 4.48
CA LYS A 29 -14.25 -8.98 4.79
C LYS A 29 -13.32 -7.99 4.13
N LEU A 30 -13.72 -7.55 2.93
CA LEU A 30 -13.13 -6.43 2.22
C LEU A 30 -13.18 -5.18 3.11
N LYS A 31 -12.05 -4.49 3.23
CA LYS A 31 -11.93 -3.26 4.00
C LYS A 31 -11.83 -2.03 3.11
N GLY A 32 -11.23 -2.19 1.94
CA GLY A 32 -11.20 -1.15 0.94
C GLY A 32 -10.41 -1.61 -0.27
N VAL A 33 -10.43 -0.73 -1.26
CA VAL A 33 -9.70 -0.87 -2.52
C VAL A 33 -8.94 0.42 -2.77
N ILE A 34 -7.80 0.30 -3.43
CA ILE A 34 -7.02 1.43 -3.93
C ILE A 34 -6.83 1.16 -5.42
N TYR A 35 -7.50 1.93 -6.27
CA TYR A 35 -7.33 1.80 -7.71
C TYR A 35 -5.98 2.35 -8.13
N PHE A 36 -5.30 1.69 -9.07
CA PHE A 36 -3.98 2.14 -9.52
C PHE A 36 -4.03 3.54 -10.13
N GLN A 37 -5.09 3.85 -10.88
CA GLN A 37 -5.35 5.19 -11.41
C GLN A 37 -5.44 6.29 -10.35
N ALA A 38 -5.77 5.94 -9.11
CA ALA A 38 -5.91 6.90 -8.01
C ALA A 38 -4.58 7.16 -7.29
N ILE A 39 -3.55 6.37 -7.58
CA ILE A 39 -2.23 6.46 -6.96
C ILE A 39 -1.45 7.55 -7.69
N GLU A 40 -1.03 8.56 -6.93
CA GLU A 40 -0.16 9.63 -7.45
C GLU A 40 1.31 9.25 -7.32
N GLU A 41 1.67 8.64 -6.18
CA GLU A 41 3.06 8.41 -5.83
C GLU A 41 3.20 7.27 -4.81
N VAL A 42 4.28 6.50 -4.94
CA VAL A 42 4.67 5.49 -3.97
C VAL A 42 6.12 5.75 -3.55
N TYR A 43 6.35 5.95 -2.26
CA TYR A 43 7.67 6.37 -1.75
C TYR A 43 7.99 5.79 -0.37
N TYR A 44 9.26 5.74 -0.01
CA TYR A 44 9.71 5.32 1.31
C TYR A 44 9.41 6.39 2.37
N ASP A 45 9.00 5.99 3.57
CA ASP A 45 8.82 6.94 4.67
C ASP A 45 10.17 7.36 5.30
N HIS A 46 10.98 8.10 4.54
CA HIS A 46 12.30 8.58 4.98
C HIS A 46 12.21 9.48 6.22
N LEU A 47 11.11 10.23 6.35
CA LEU A 47 10.88 11.15 7.46
C LEU A 47 10.34 10.45 8.71
N ARG A 48 10.10 9.13 8.66
CA ARG A 48 9.49 8.35 9.75
C ARG A 48 8.21 9.01 10.28
N THR A 49 7.45 9.61 9.36
CA THR A 49 6.19 10.30 9.67
C THR A 49 5.16 9.33 10.25
N ALA A 50 5.29 8.05 9.92
CA ALA A 50 4.62 6.95 10.58
C ALA A 50 5.35 6.58 11.90
N SER A 51 5.51 7.54 12.80
CA SER A 51 6.31 7.42 14.04
C SER A 51 5.84 6.31 14.99
N THR A 52 4.58 5.88 14.87
CA THR A 52 4.01 4.74 15.61
C THR A 52 4.23 3.39 14.91
N SER A 53 4.95 3.36 13.78
CA SER A 53 5.17 2.14 12.99
C SER A 53 5.89 1.08 13.82
N PRO A 54 5.41 -0.17 13.82
CA PRO A 54 6.15 -1.27 14.44
C PRO A 54 7.47 -1.55 13.71
N ARG A 55 7.63 -1.09 12.45
CA ARG A 55 8.83 -1.29 11.63
C ARG A 55 9.12 -0.06 10.76
N PRO A 56 9.67 1.03 11.34
CA PRO A 56 9.87 2.27 10.61
C PRO A 56 10.75 2.12 9.36
N SER A 57 11.76 1.24 9.38
CA SER A 57 12.65 0.98 8.24
C SER A 57 12.01 0.16 7.11
N LEU A 58 10.87 -0.47 7.38
CA LEU A 58 10.12 -1.29 6.42
C LEU A 58 8.75 -0.66 6.09
N THR A 59 8.65 0.66 6.28
CA THR A 59 7.44 1.43 6.04
C THR A 59 7.55 2.21 4.74
N PHE A 60 6.52 2.10 3.92
CA PHE A 60 6.36 2.87 2.69
C PHE A 60 4.98 3.51 2.63
N CYS A 61 4.89 4.54 1.81
CA CYS A 61 3.73 5.39 1.64
C CYS A 61 3.14 5.17 0.24
N VAL A 62 1.82 5.02 0.18
CA VAL A 62 1.05 5.06 -1.07
C VAL A 62 0.15 6.28 -1.01
N LYS A 63 0.49 7.30 -1.81
CA LYS A 63 -0.25 8.55 -1.89
C LYS A 63 -1.29 8.42 -2.99
N THR A 64 -2.54 8.67 -2.62
CA THR A 64 -3.67 8.77 -3.56
C THR A 64 -4.27 10.16 -3.51
N TYR A 65 -5.10 10.52 -4.49
CA TYR A 65 -5.82 11.80 -4.51
C TYR A 65 -6.60 12.10 -3.23
N GLU A 66 -7.19 11.08 -2.63
CA GLU A 66 -8.07 11.24 -1.47
C GLU A 66 -7.35 10.98 -0.14
N ARG A 67 -6.29 10.17 -0.16
CA ARG A 67 -5.72 9.62 1.07
C ARG A 67 -4.26 9.19 0.93
N LEU A 68 -3.50 9.43 1.99
CA LEU A 68 -2.18 8.83 2.20
C LEU A 68 -2.29 7.54 3.03
N PHE A 69 -1.80 6.43 2.46
CA PHE A 69 -1.72 5.13 3.13
C PHE A 69 -0.29 4.86 3.60
N PHE A 70 -0.16 4.44 4.86
CA PHE A 70 1.11 3.97 5.43
C PHE A 70 1.07 2.46 5.55
N LEU A 71 2.00 1.78 4.89
CA LEU A 71 2.08 0.32 4.83
C LEU A 71 3.43 -0.13 5.37
N ALA A 72 3.42 -1.17 6.20
CA ALA A 72 4.63 -1.76 6.77
C ALA A 72 4.77 -3.20 6.28
N ALA A 73 5.86 -3.50 5.58
CA ALA A 73 6.16 -4.83 5.08
C ALA A 73 6.82 -5.70 6.16
N HIS A 74 6.81 -7.02 5.96
CA HIS A 74 7.45 -7.95 6.88
C HIS A 74 8.97 -8.05 6.67
N SER A 75 9.47 -7.71 5.47
CA SER A 75 10.90 -7.70 5.09
C SER A 75 11.18 -6.57 4.09
N ALA A 76 12.45 -6.23 3.90
CA ALA A 76 12.88 -5.23 2.91
C ALA A 76 12.61 -5.68 1.47
N GLU A 77 12.77 -6.98 1.21
CA GLU A 77 12.45 -7.60 -0.08
C GLU A 77 10.96 -7.48 -0.39
N ALA A 78 10.09 -7.85 0.56
CA ALA A 78 8.65 -7.72 0.37
C ALA A 78 8.24 -6.26 0.14
N MET A 79 8.83 -5.30 0.88
CA MET A 79 8.59 -3.87 0.63
C MET A 79 8.97 -3.49 -0.79
N ARG A 80 10.15 -3.89 -1.25
CA ARG A 80 10.63 -3.58 -2.60
C ARG A 80 9.71 -4.16 -3.66
N ILE A 81 9.33 -5.43 -3.54
CA ILE A 81 8.40 -6.09 -4.46
C ILE A 81 7.07 -5.34 -4.51
N TRP A 82 6.47 -5.03 -3.35
CA TRP A 82 5.21 -4.31 -3.28
C TRP A 82 5.29 -2.91 -3.91
N MET A 83 6.35 -2.16 -3.64
CA MET A 83 6.53 -0.84 -4.25
C MET A 83 6.71 -0.95 -5.76
N ASP A 84 7.53 -1.89 -6.24
CA ASP A 84 7.80 -2.10 -7.66
C ASP A 84 6.53 -2.42 -8.44
N VAL A 85 5.76 -3.44 -8.01
CA VAL A 85 4.53 -3.83 -8.72
C VAL A 85 3.47 -2.73 -8.73
N ILE A 86 3.34 -1.96 -7.65
CA ILE A 86 2.38 -0.84 -7.59
C ILE A 86 2.83 0.30 -8.52
N VAL A 87 4.12 0.65 -8.50
CA VAL A 87 4.68 1.70 -9.38
C VAL A 87 4.53 1.29 -10.84
N THR A 88 4.89 0.06 -11.20
CA THR A 88 4.75 -0.45 -12.57
C THR A 88 3.30 -0.37 -13.05
N ALA A 89 2.35 -0.88 -12.25
CA ALA A 89 0.94 -0.83 -12.65
C ALA A 89 0.37 0.60 -12.72
N THR A 90 0.91 1.53 -11.94
CA THR A 90 0.52 2.95 -11.98
C THR A 90 1.11 3.66 -13.20
N ASP A 91 2.36 3.35 -13.59
CA ASP A 91 3.00 3.90 -14.80
C ASP A 91 2.32 3.39 -16.08
N GLU A 92 1.97 2.09 -16.13
CA GLU A 92 1.22 1.52 -17.24
C GLU A 92 -0.13 2.21 -17.45
N HIS A 93 -0.82 2.55 -16.36
CA HIS A 93 -2.09 3.28 -16.42
C HIS A 93 -1.93 4.75 -16.83
N SER A 94 -0.83 5.39 -16.43
CA SER A 94 -0.57 6.81 -16.75
C SER A 94 -0.22 7.05 -18.23
N ARG A 95 0.05 5.98 -18.99
CA ARG A 95 0.42 6.03 -20.41
C ARG A 95 -0.77 5.98 -21.38
N TYR A 96 -2.00 5.89 -20.87
CA TYR A 96 -3.25 5.93 -21.63
C TYR A 96 -4.09 7.15 -21.27
#